data_AF-A0A925VMB1-F1
#
_entry.id   AF-A0A925VMB1-F1
#
_cell.length_a   1.000
_cell.length_b   1.000
_cell.length_c   1.000
_cell.angle_alpha   90.00
_cell.angle_beta   90.00
_cell.angle_gamma   90.00
#
_symmetry.space_group_name_H-M   'P 1'
#
loop_
_entity.id
_entity.type
_entity.pdbx_description
1 polymer ?
#
loop_
_entity_poly.entity_id
_entity_poly.type
_entity_poly.pdbx_seq_one_letter_code
_entity_poly.pdbx_strand_id
1 'polypeptide(L)'
;VADGYIVQHVAAGDLVITADVPLAALVIARGATALDPRGTIHTADTIGDRLATRNLMEELRWAGVATGGPPAYSPADRQRFAAGLDRLLRGLQAPN
;
A
#
# COMPACT_ATOMS: atom_id res chain seq x y z
N VAL A 1 11.83 15.23 1.05
CA VAL A 1 11.20 14.12 1.83
C VAL A 1 11.20 12.88 0.95
N ALA A 2 11.33 11.69 1.53
CA ALA A 2 11.41 10.41 0.79
C ALA A 2 10.20 10.18 -0.12
N ASP A 3 8.98 10.40 0.39
CA ASP A 3 7.74 10.20 -0.37
C ASP A 3 7.71 10.99 -1.68
N GLY A 4 8.08 12.27 -1.60
CA GLY A 4 8.16 13.14 -2.78
C GLY A 4 9.18 12.63 -3.81
N TYR A 5 10.32 12.10 -3.35
CA TYR A 5 11.32 11.51 -4.25
C TYR A 5 10.78 10.24 -4.92
N ILE A 6 10.15 9.35 -4.15
CA ILE A 6 9.55 8.11 -4.67
C ILE A 6 8.50 8.43 -5.73
N VAL A 7 7.57 9.33 -5.45
CA VAL A 7 6.50 9.72 -6.39
C VAL A 7 7.03 10.38 -7.66
N GLN A 8 8.17 11.06 -7.58
CA GLN A 8 8.82 11.68 -8.74
C GLN A 8 9.55 10.68 -9.63
N HIS A 9 10.07 9.59 -9.07
CA HIS A 9 10.90 8.62 -9.79
C HIS A 9 10.17 7.33 -10.15
N VAL A 10 8.98 7.08 -9.57
CA VAL A 10 8.17 5.92 -9.90
C VAL A 10 7.57 6.04 -11.31
N ALA A 11 7.67 4.96 -12.07
CA ALA A 11 7.12 4.82 -13.41
C ALA A 11 5.97 3.81 -13.43
N ALA A 12 5.14 3.89 -14.48
CA ALA A 12 4.09 2.90 -14.69
C ALA A 12 4.69 1.49 -14.82
N GLY A 13 4.10 0.51 -14.13
CA GLY A 13 4.61 -0.85 -14.05
C GLY A 13 5.58 -1.11 -12.90
N ASP A 14 6.07 -0.08 -12.21
CA ASP A 14 6.89 -0.28 -11.01
C ASP A 14 6.07 -0.87 -9.86
N LEU A 15 6.77 -1.56 -8.95
CA LEU A 15 6.22 -2.05 -7.68
C LEU A 15 6.84 -1.30 -6.51
N VAL A 16 6.02 -0.64 -5.71
CA VAL A 16 6.42 0.01 -4.46
C VAL A 16 5.88 -0.76 -3.26
N ILE A 17 6.74 -1.06 -2.30
CA ILE A 17 6.33 -1.66 -1.02
C ILE A 17 6.18 -0.55 0.01
N THR A 18 4.96 -0.34 0.53
CA THR A 18 4.70 0.70 1.53
C THR A 18 3.47 0.38 2.37
N ALA A 19 3.51 0.73 3.66
CA ALA A 19 2.35 0.72 4.56
C ALA A 19 1.66 2.10 4.62
N ASP A 20 2.26 3.12 3.99
CA ASP A 20 1.72 4.47 3.94
C ASP A 20 0.66 4.56 2.84
N VAL A 21 -0.60 4.69 3.26
CA VAL A 21 -1.77 4.75 2.36
C VAL A 21 -1.76 6.00 1.48
N PRO A 22 -1.48 7.23 2.00
CA PRO A 22 -1.22 8.39 1.17
C PRO A 22 -0.15 8.17 0.08
N LEU A 23 1.01 7.60 0.42
CA LEU A 23 2.06 7.31 -0.56
C LEU A 23 1.59 6.27 -1.60
N ALA A 24 0.91 5.21 -1.17
CA ALA A 24 0.36 4.18 -2.06
C ALA A 24 -0.63 4.78 -3.07
N ALA A 25 -1.48 5.73 -2.64
CA ALA A 25 -2.40 6.44 -3.53
C ALA A 25 -1.67 7.25 -4.61
N LEU A 26 -0.61 7.96 -4.24
CA LEU A 26 0.20 8.73 -5.19
C LEU A 26 0.95 7.84 -6.18
N VAL A 27 1.49 6.71 -5.72
CA VAL A 27 2.15 5.70 -6.55
C VAL A 27 1.16 5.11 -7.57
N ILE A 28 -0.04 4.72 -7.13
CA ILE A 28 -1.07 4.15 -8.00
C ILE A 28 -1.54 5.17 -9.05
N ALA A 29 -1.66 6.44 -8.67
CA ALA A 29 -1.99 7.51 -9.61
C ALA A 29 -0.94 7.68 -10.74
N ARG A 30 0.30 7.19 -10.54
CA ARG A 30 1.36 7.15 -11.55
C ARG A 30 1.35 5.88 -12.42
N GLY A 31 0.39 4.98 -12.23
CA GLY A 31 0.29 3.71 -12.95
C GLY A 31 1.20 2.61 -12.41
N ALA A 32 1.78 2.80 -11.22
CA ALA A 32 2.54 1.79 -10.51
C ALA A 32 1.64 0.98 -9.57
N THR A 33 2.17 -0.13 -9.03
CA THR A 33 1.48 -0.97 -8.05
C THR A 33 2.05 -0.71 -6.66
N ALA A 34 1.19 -0.69 -5.63
CA ALA A 34 1.61 -0.62 -4.24
C ALA A 34 1.26 -1.90 -3.48
N LEU A 35 2.21 -2.43 -2.73
CA LEU A 35 2.06 -3.61 -1.86
C LEU A 35 2.35 -3.24 -0.41
N ASP A 36 1.39 -3.50 0.48
CA ASP A 36 1.59 -3.39 1.92
C ASP A 36 2.47 -4.53 2.44
N PRO A 37 3.42 -4.29 3.38
CA PRO A 37 4.24 -5.34 4.01
C PRO A 37 3.48 -6.48 4.69
N ARG A 38 2.17 -6.33 4.91
CA ARG A 38 1.24 -7.34 5.43
C ARG A 38 0.47 -8.09 4.35
N GLY A 39 0.77 -7.80 3.08
CA GLY A 39 0.30 -8.53 1.91
C GLY A 39 -0.96 -7.98 1.24
N THR A 40 -1.41 -6.79 1.61
CA THR A 40 -2.49 -6.12 0.87
C THR A 40 -1.93 -5.47 -0.38
N ILE A 41 -2.41 -5.89 -1.56
CA ILE A 41 -2.12 -5.21 -2.82
C ILE A 41 -3.14 -4.09 -2.99
N HIS A 42 -2.67 -2.88 -3.22
CA HIS A 42 -3.51 -1.74 -3.51
C HIS A 42 -3.60 -1.52 -5.02
N THR A 43 -4.82 -1.25 -5.49
CA THR A 43 -5.14 -0.99 -6.89
C THR A 43 -5.91 0.33 -6.99
N ALA A 44 -6.06 0.87 -8.20
CA ALA A 44 -6.87 2.07 -8.43
C ALA A 44 -8.30 1.93 -7.87
N ASP A 45 -8.88 0.74 -7.96
CA ASP A 45 -10.24 0.45 -7.49
C ASP A 45 -10.36 0.39 -5.96
N THR A 46 -9.28 0.04 -5.25
CA THR A 46 -9.32 -0.24 -3.81
C THR A 46 -8.68 0.84 -2.95
N ILE A 47 -7.80 1.67 -3.54
CA ILE A 47 -7.01 2.63 -2.77
C ILE A 47 -7.83 3.81 -2.25
N GLY A 48 -8.88 4.22 -2.97
CA GLY A 48 -9.76 5.32 -2.56
C GLY A 48 -10.45 5.05 -1.22
N ASP A 49 -11.11 3.89 -1.09
CA ASP A 49 -11.77 3.47 0.14
C ASP A 49 -10.79 3.32 1.29
N ARG A 50 -9.58 2.80 0.99
CA ARG A 50 -8.53 2.65 1.99
C ARG A 50 -8.04 4.00 2.51
N LEU A 51 -7.87 4.98 1.63
CA LEU A 51 -7.48 6.35 1.98
C LEU A 51 -8.56 7.04 2.80
N ALA A 52 -9.82 6.93 2.40
CA ALA A 52 -10.95 7.48 3.15
C ALA A 52 -11.03 6.89 4.57
N THR A 53 -10.92 5.57 4.70
CA THR A 53 -10.90 4.90 6.00
C THR A 53 -9.71 5.35 6.85
N ARG A 54 -8.52 5.49 6.26
CA ARG A 54 -7.32 5.96 6.97
C ARG A 54 -7.51 7.38 7.50
N ASN A 55 -8.09 8.28 6.70
CA ASN A 55 -8.33 9.66 7.10
C ASN A 55 -9.37 9.74 8.23
N LEU A 56 -10.50 9.03 8.11
CA LEU A 56 -11.49 8.93 9.18
C LEU A 56 -10.87 8.43 10.50
N MET A 57 -10.04 7.38 10.44
CA MET A 57 -9.38 6.83 11.62
C MET A 57 -8.33 7.78 12.22
N GLU A 58 -7.71 8.63 11.40
CA GLU A 58 -6.82 9.69 11.88
C GLU A 58 -7.61 10.81 12.59
N GLU A 59 -8.74 11.23 12.04
CA GLU A 59 -9.64 12.21 12.67
C GLU A 59 -10.16 11.71 14.02
N LEU A 60 -10.58 10.45 14.10
CA LEU A 60 -11.01 9.83 15.36
C LEU A 60 -9.88 9.71 16.39
N ARG A 61 -8.64 9.50 15.91
CA ARG A 61 -7.43 9.53 16.75
C ARG A 61 -7.19 10.93 17.31
N TRP A 62 -7.29 11.97 16.47
CA TRP A 62 -7.15 13.37 16.87
C TRP A 62 -8.24 13.79 17.87
N ALA A 63 -9.46 13.30 17.71
CA ALA A 63 -10.57 13.52 18.64
C ALA A 63 -10.47 12.71 19.95
N GLY A 64 -9.45 11.86 20.11
CA GLY A 64 -9.22 11.06 21.33
C GLY A 64 -10.14 9.84 21.47
N VAL A 65 -10.90 9.48 20.44
CA VAL A 65 -11.90 8.39 20.47
C VAL A 65 -11.28 7.04 20.09
N ALA A 66 -10.31 7.03 19.18
CA ALA A 66 -9.62 5.83 18.74
C ALA A 66 -8.15 5.87 19.17
N THR A 67 -7.73 5.07 20.15
CA THR A 67 -6.36 5.09 20.69
C THR A 67 -5.52 3.86 20.31
N GLY A 68 -6.13 2.87 19.64
CA GLY A 68 -5.47 1.64 19.22
C GLY A 68 -4.65 1.81 17.94
N GLY A 69 -3.37 1.43 17.98
CA GLY A 69 -2.54 1.28 16.79
C GLY A 69 -2.91 0.04 15.96
N PRO A 70 -2.34 -0.12 14.76
CA PRO A 70 -2.50 -1.34 13.98
C PRO A 70 -2.06 -2.57 14.78
N PRO A 71 -2.66 -3.75 14.55
CA PRO A 71 -2.32 -4.98 15.27
C PRO A 71 -0.85 -5.35 15.06
N ALA A 72 -0.27 -6.13 15.98
CA ALA A 72 1.10 -6.60 15.83
C ALA A 72 1.29 -7.36 14.50
N TYR A 73 2.51 -7.33 13.96
CA TYR A 73 2.85 -8.09 12.77
C TYR A 73 2.80 -9.59 13.06
N SER A 74 2.17 -10.37 12.20
CA SER A 74 1.95 -11.81 12.41
C SER A 74 2.66 -12.69 11.37
N PRO A 75 2.90 -13.99 11.67
CA PRO A 75 3.37 -14.94 10.65
C PRO A 75 2.45 -15.03 9.43
N ALA A 76 1.14 -14.85 9.63
CA ALA A 76 0.16 -14.80 8.54
C ALA A 76 0.36 -13.57 7.64
N ASP A 77 0.77 -12.43 8.19
CA ASP A 77 1.13 -11.24 7.41
C ASP A 77 2.30 -11.52 6.48
N ARG A 78 3.31 -12.23 6.97
CA ARG A 78 4.48 -12.66 6.16
C ARG A 78 4.06 -13.57 5.01
N GLN A 79 3.20 -14.53 5.28
CA GLN A 79 2.71 -15.45 4.25
C GLN A 79 1.89 -14.72 3.19
N ARG A 80 1.01 -13.80 3.60
CA ARG A 80 0.22 -12.97 2.68
C ARG A 80 1.11 -12.07 1.83
N PHE A 81 2.13 -11.46 2.44
CA PHE A 81 3.11 -10.65 1.72
C PHE A 81 3.85 -11.46 0.66
N ALA A 82 4.40 -12.62 1.02
CA ALA A 82 5.08 -13.49 0.07
C ALA A 82 4.17 -13.91 -1.09
N ALA A 83 2.93 -14.32 -0.79
CA ALA A 83 1.96 -14.70 -1.82
C ALA A 83 1.57 -13.53 -2.74
N GLY A 84 1.41 -12.33 -2.18
CA GLY A 84 1.11 -11.11 -2.94
C GLY A 84 2.27 -10.70 -3.84
N LEU A 85 3.49 -10.72 -3.30
CA LEU A 85 4.71 -10.43 -4.05
C LEU A 85 4.90 -11.42 -5.20
N ASP A 86 4.79 -12.72 -4.94
CA ASP A 86 4.90 -13.77 -5.96
C ASP A 86 3.87 -13.58 -7.08
N ARG A 87 2.63 -13.21 -6.75
CA ARG A 87 1.59 -12.94 -7.74
C ARG A 87 1.96 -11.76 -8.63
N LEU A 88 2.49 -10.68 -8.05
CA LEU A 88 2.90 -9.49 -8.80
C LEU A 88 4.12 -9.78 -9.69
N LEU A 89 5.13 -10.47 -9.17
CA LEU A 89 6.33 -10.82 -9.93
C LEU A 89 6.01 -11.76 -11.10
N ARG A 90 5.13 -12.75 -10.91
CA ARG A 90 4.68 -13.60 -12.02
C ARG A 90 3.92 -12.82 -13.11
N GLY A 91 3.15 -11.80 -12.72
CA GLY A 91 2.48 -10.91 -13.66
C GLY A 91 3.45 -10.06 -14.48
N LEU A 92 4.57 -9.65 -13.88
CA LEU A 92 5.66 -8.93 -14.56
C LEU A 92 6.49 -9.83 -15.49
N GLN A 93 6.41 -11.16 -15.32
CA GLN A 93 7.12 -12.16 -16.12
C GLN A 93 6.31 -12.72 -17.31
N ALA A 94 5.15 -12.13 -17.65
CA ALA A 94 4.39 -12.57 -18.82
C ALA A 94 5.23 -12.42 -20.12
N PRO A 95 5.18 -13.43 -21.01
CA PRO A 95 6.22 -13.69 -22.01
C PRO A 95 6.24 -12.67 -23.16
N ASN A 96 7.46 -12.35 -23.63
CA ASN A 96 7.71 -11.90 -25.00
C ASN A 96 7.31 -13.00 -26.00
#